data_AF-A0A0Q5UG19-F1
#
_entry.id   AF-A0A0Q5UG19-F1
#
_cell.length_a   1.000
_cell.length_b   1.000
_cell.length_c   1.000
_cell.angle_alpha   90.00
_cell.angle_beta   90.00
_cell.angle_gamma   90.00
#
_symmetry.space_group_name_H-M   'P 1'
#
loop_
_entity.id
_entity.type
_entity.pdbx_description
1 polymer ?
#
loop_
_entity_poly.entity_id
_entity_poly.type
_entity_poly.pdbx_seq_one_letter_code
_entity_poly.pdbx_strand_id
1 'polypeptide(L)'
;MTKCIITLVFFVTSLVGAQTQYEQGMQKAFALWGEGKTTEASAMFERIASAEKNNWLPNYYVSMVNTTAAFQTKDKDKVAALLGKAQEALNIELDKNPENPELLVLQAMINTAWIVSDPMTNGMKLSAKTIEIYNKALAIAPENPRALFSKAEFEIGGARYFGNDTKPMCAEIDKAIELFAKFKPETPFHPSWGLDRALEAQKECNKKK
;
A
#
# COMPACT_ATOMS: atom_id res chain seq x y z
N MET A 1 16.03 -68.01 25.87
CA MET A 1 14.79 -67.40 25.36
C MET A 1 14.65 -66.02 25.98
N THR A 2 14.78 -64.97 25.16
CA THR A 2 14.03 -63.69 25.21
C THR A 2 14.03 -62.94 26.56
N LYS A 3 14.56 -61.72 26.67
CA LYS A 3 14.03 -60.50 26.02
C LYS A 3 15.10 -59.39 26.06
N CYS A 4 15.55 -58.94 24.88
CA CYS A 4 16.26 -57.67 24.75
C CYS A 4 15.28 -56.52 24.91
N ILE A 5 15.60 -55.61 25.83
CA ILE A 5 14.92 -54.33 26.03
C ILE A 5 15.33 -53.43 24.85
N ILE A 6 14.36 -53.05 24.01
CA ILE A 6 14.55 -52.01 23.00
C ILE A 6 13.63 -50.87 23.37
N THR A 7 14.17 -49.88 24.07
CA THR A 7 13.50 -48.59 24.29
C THR A 7 13.79 -47.72 23.08
N LEU A 8 12.83 -47.65 22.16
CA LEU A 8 12.87 -46.82 20.96
C LEU A 8 12.59 -45.36 21.36
N VAL A 9 13.63 -44.51 21.44
CA VAL A 9 13.46 -43.07 21.63
C VAL A 9 13.06 -42.46 20.29
N PHE A 10 11.78 -42.14 20.15
CA PHE A 10 11.26 -41.35 19.04
C PHE A 10 11.69 -39.88 19.23
N PHE A 11 12.71 -39.45 18.49
CA PHE A 11 13.07 -38.04 18.39
C PHE A 11 12.15 -37.38 17.37
N VAL A 12 10.97 -36.93 17.83
CA VAL A 12 10.10 -36.06 17.03
C VAL A 12 10.70 -34.66 17.08
N THR A 13 11.55 -34.32 16.11
CA THR A 13 11.92 -32.92 15.88
C THR A 13 10.68 -32.20 15.36
N SER A 14 9.94 -31.56 16.26
CA SER A 14 9.03 -30.49 15.87
C SER A 14 9.87 -29.42 15.18
N LEU A 15 9.73 -29.30 13.86
CA LEU A 15 10.13 -28.12 13.11
C LEU A 15 9.21 -26.98 13.54
N VAL A 16 9.43 -26.45 14.75
CA VAL A 16 8.91 -25.14 15.14
C VAL A 16 9.70 -24.16 14.30
N GLY A 17 9.12 -23.70 13.20
CA GLY A 17 9.71 -22.63 12.40
C GLY A 17 9.87 -21.41 13.28
N ALA A 18 11.10 -21.15 13.74
CA ALA A 18 11.41 -19.90 14.41
C ALA A 18 11.19 -18.78 13.40
N GLN A 19 10.20 -17.93 13.67
CA GLN A 19 9.94 -16.76 12.85
C GLN A 19 11.21 -15.90 12.77
N THR A 20 11.59 -15.51 11.56
CA THR A 20 12.79 -14.70 11.31
C THR A 20 12.68 -13.33 12.01
N GLN A 21 13.82 -12.69 12.30
CA GLN A 21 13.82 -11.33 12.86
C GLN A 21 13.07 -10.35 11.95
N TYR A 22 13.19 -10.52 10.63
CA TYR A 22 12.43 -9.79 9.64
C TYR A 22 10.92 -9.95 9.84
N GLU A 23 10.43 -11.19 9.85
CA GLU A 23 9.00 -11.46 9.99
C GLU A 23 8.46 -10.94 11.32
N GLN A 24 9.19 -11.12 12.44
CA GLN A 24 8.79 -10.60 13.75
C GLN A 24 8.74 -9.07 13.74
N GLY A 25 9.73 -8.44 13.10
CA GLY A 25 9.79 -7.00 12.92
C GLY A 25 8.58 -6.47 12.15
N MET A 26 8.29 -7.08 10.99
CA MET A 26 7.18 -6.67 10.13
C MET A 26 5.84 -6.84 10.83
N GLN A 27 5.58 -7.98 11.48
CA GLN A 27 4.34 -8.19 12.22
C GLN A 27 4.15 -7.17 13.34
N LYS A 28 5.21 -6.85 14.09
CA LYS A 28 5.15 -5.83 15.13
C LYS A 28 4.90 -4.43 14.55
N ALA A 29 5.51 -4.10 13.41
CA ALA A 29 5.26 -2.83 12.72
C ALA A 29 3.79 -2.71 12.28
N PHE A 30 3.22 -3.78 11.71
CA PHE A 30 1.80 -3.82 11.35
C PHE A 30 0.88 -3.73 12.56
N ALA A 31 1.20 -4.41 13.67
CA ALA A 31 0.42 -4.33 14.89
C ALA A 31 0.37 -2.88 15.42
N LEU A 32 1.53 -2.20 15.48
CA LEU A 32 1.60 -0.79 15.86
C LEU A 32 0.75 0.09 14.93
N TRP A 33 0.79 -0.16 13.62
CA TRP A 33 -0.01 0.61 12.67
C TRP A 33 -1.51 0.38 12.87
N GLY A 34 -1.93 -0.88 13.08
CA GLY A 34 -3.31 -1.25 13.37
C GLY A 34 -3.85 -0.66 14.68
N GLU A 35 -2.98 -0.41 15.65
CA GLU A 35 -3.29 0.30 16.91
C GLU A 35 -3.35 1.84 16.74
N GLY A 36 -3.11 2.36 15.53
CA GLY A 36 -3.06 3.81 15.26
C GLY A 36 -1.76 4.49 15.68
N LYS A 37 -0.72 3.72 16.06
CA LYS A 37 0.61 4.23 16.45
C LYS A 37 1.49 4.45 15.22
N THR A 38 1.05 5.38 14.36
CA THR A 38 1.69 5.68 13.06
C THR A 38 3.17 5.99 13.17
N THR A 39 3.58 6.81 14.16
CA THR A 39 4.97 7.21 14.33
C THR A 39 5.85 6.02 14.69
N GLU A 40 5.40 5.17 15.61
CA GLU A 40 6.11 3.98 16.06
C GLU A 40 6.16 2.91 14.97
N ALA A 41 5.07 2.73 14.21
CA ALA A 41 5.02 1.83 13.08
C ALA A 41 6.01 2.26 11.99
N SER A 42 6.00 3.54 11.59
CA SER A 42 6.95 4.10 10.63
C SER A 42 8.39 3.87 11.08
N ALA A 43 8.71 4.21 12.33
CA ALA A 43 10.07 4.04 12.87
C ALA A 43 10.50 2.56 12.91
N MET A 44 9.56 1.65 13.16
CA MET A 44 9.83 0.21 13.13
C MET A 44 10.10 -0.28 11.70
N PHE A 45 9.30 0.14 10.71
CA PHE A 45 9.56 -0.17 9.30
C PHE A 45 10.89 0.41 8.81
N GLU A 46 11.26 1.64 9.21
CA GLU A 46 12.57 2.24 8.90
C GLU A 46 13.73 1.41 9.47
N ARG A 47 13.59 0.90 10.70
CA ARG A 47 14.60 0.01 11.30
C ARG A 47 14.72 -1.31 10.52
N ILE A 48 13.62 -1.85 10.02
CA ILE A 48 13.65 -3.09 9.23
C ILE A 48 14.27 -2.80 7.86
N ALA A 49 13.89 -1.70 7.21
CA ALA A 49 14.48 -1.26 5.93
C ALA A 49 15.99 -1.00 6.04
N SER A 50 16.47 -0.60 7.22
CA SER A 50 17.90 -0.39 7.44
C SER A 50 18.70 -1.70 7.48
N ALA A 51 18.07 -2.81 7.89
CA ALA A 51 18.68 -4.15 7.90
C ALA A 51 18.45 -4.92 6.59
N GLU A 52 17.26 -4.81 6.00
CA GLU A 52 16.80 -5.61 4.86
C GLU A 52 16.95 -4.87 3.52
N LYS A 53 18.17 -4.50 3.14
CA LYS A 53 18.46 -3.58 2.01
C LYS A 53 17.92 -4.04 0.65
N ASN A 54 17.80 -5.35 0.44
CA ASN A 54 17.35 -5.96 -0.80
C ASN A 54 15.84 -6.22 -0.82
N ASN A 55 15.14 -5.91 0.28
CA ASN A 55 13.70 -6.06 0.37
C ASN A 55 13.04 -4.68 0.31
N TRP A 56 12.23 -4.45 -0.70
CA TRP A 56 11.58 -3.17 -0.93
C TRP A 56 10.36 -2.95 -0.01
N LEU A 57 9.78 -4.02 0.55
CA LEU A 57 8.54 -3.97 1.32
C LEU A 57 8.63 -3.06 2.57
N PRO A 58 9.69 -3.10 3.40
CA PRO A 58 9.80 -2.20 4.54
C PRO A 58 9.72 -0.73 4.17
N ASN A 59 10.47 -0.27 3.16
CA ASN A 59 10.42 1.12 2.69
C ASN A 59 9.07 1.47 2.04
N TYR A 60 8.45 0.52 1.33
CA TYR A 60 7.08 0.68 0.87
C TYR A 60 6.12 0.95 2.02
N TYR A 61 6.23 0.23 3.14
CA TYR A 61 5.35 0.46 4.30
C TYR A 61 5.71 1.71 5.10
N VAL A 62 6.97 2.15 5.16
CA VAL A 62 7.30 3.50 5.64
C VAL A 62 6.52 4.53 4.82
N SER A 63 6.56 4.41 3.50
CA SER A 63 5.87 5.32 2.60
C SER A 63 4.34 5.26 2.74
N MET A 64 3.77 4.05 2.84
CA MET A 64 2.33 3.83 2.98
C MET A 64 1.77 4.38 4.29
N VAL A 65 2.41 4.08 5.42
CA VAL A 65 1.97 4.53 6.76
C VAL A 65 1.93 6.05 6.82
N ASN A 66 2.98 6.72 6.32
CA ASN A 66 3.04 8.17 6.35
C ASN A 66 2.07 8.82 5.35
N THR A 67 1.90 8.25 4.15
CA THR A 67 0.95 8.74 3.14
C THR A 67 -0.49 8.64 3.64
N THR A 68 -0.87 7.51 4.23
CA THR A 68 -2.23 7.31 4.77
C THR A 68 -2.51 8.22 5.97
N ALA A 69 -1.52 8.46 6.84
CA ALA A 69 -1.64 9.42 7.92
C ALA A 69 -1.78 10.87 7.41
N ALA A 70 -1.13 11.23 6.30
CA ALA A 70 -1.23 12.55 5.71
C ALA A 70 -2.66 12.87 5.25
N PHE A 71 -3.39 11.90 4.68
CA PHE A 71 -4.80 12.07 4.31
C PHE A 71 -5.72 12.39 5.51
N GLN A 72 -5.33 12.02 6.73
CA GLN A 72 -6.11 12.25 7.95
C GLN A 72 -5.66 13.50 8.71
N THR A 73 -4.57 14.13 8.28
CA THR A 73 -3.93 15.25 8.98
C THR A 73 -4.36 16.59 8.39
N LYS A 74 -4.78 17.53 9.24
CA LYS A 74 -5.20 18.88 8.83
C LYS A 74 -4.08 19.93 8.87
N ASP A 75 -3.10 19.71 9.74
CA ASP A 75 -1.97 20.60 9.94
C ASP A 75 -1.01 20.48 8.74
N LYS A 76 -0.79 21.59 8.02
CA LYS A 76 -0.01 21.59 6.77
C LYS A 76 1.45 21.21 6.98
N ASP A 77 2.07 21.65 8.08
CA ASP A 77 3.47 21.35 8.35
C ASP A 77 3.64 19.87 8.70
N LYS A 78 2.69 19.29 9.44
CA LYS A 78 2.66 17.85 9.69
C LYS A 78 2.41 17.04 8.42
N VAL A 79 1.51 17.49 7.54
CA VAL A 79 1.31 16.85 6.22
C VAL A 79 2.61 16.86 5.42
N ALA A 80 3.30 18.01 5.37
CA ALA A 80 4.56 18.13 4.64
C ALA A 80 5.64 17.19 5.21
N ALA A 81 5.77 17.09 6.54
CA ALA A 81 6.71 16.17 7.17
C ALA A 81 6.39 14.70 6.87
N LEU A 82 5.11 14.31 6.94
CA LEU A 82 4.66 12.95 6.63
C LEU A 82 4.94 12.60 5.16
N LEU A 83 4.54 13.47 4.23
CA LEU A 83 4.73 13.23 2.80
C LEU A 83 6.20 13.32 2.38
N GLY A 84 7.01 14.16 3.02
CA GLY A 84 8.45 14.18 2.85
C GLY A 84 9.08 12.84 3.21
N LYS A 85 8.80 12.33 4.42
CA LYS A 85 9.26 10.99 4.83
C LYS A 85 8.77 9.90 3.89
N ALA A 86 7.50 9.96 3.46
CA ALA A 86 6.93 8.97 2.56
C ALA A 86 7.65 8.95 1.21
N GLN A 87 7.97 10.13 0.68
CA GLN A 87 8.65 10.30 -0.60
C GLN A 87 10.11 9.83 -0.52
N GLU A 88 10.83 10.16 0.55
CA GLU A 88 12.22 9.73 0.78
C GLU A 88 12.34 8.21 0.81
N ALA A 89 11.47 7.53 1.59
CA ALA A 89 11.47 6.07 1.64
C ALA A 89 11.11 5.43 0.30
N LEU A 90 10.15 6.02 -0.43
CA LEU A 90 9.73 5.50 -1.74
C LEU A 90 10.81 5.67 -2.80
N ASN A 91 11.51 6.80 -2.81
CA ASN A 91 12.59 7.09 -3.75
C ASN A 91 13.69 6.04 -3.69
N ILE A 92 14.06 5.58 -2.49
CA ILE A 92 15.08 4.52 -2.31
C ILE A 92 14.72 3.27 -3.12
N GLU A 93 13.44 2.90 -3.18
CA GLU A 93 13.01 1.68 -3.89
C GLU A 93 12.72 1.95 -5.38
N LEU A 94 12.22 3.13 -5.74
CA LEU A 94 12.06 3.53 -7.14
C LEU A 94 13.39 3.67 -7.87
N ASP A 95 14.45 4.11 -7.18
CA ASP A 95 15.81 4.17 -7.75
C ASP A 95 16.35 2.78 -8.08
N LYS A 96 15.93 1.74 -7.33
CA LYS A 96 16.28 0.34 -7.59
C LYS A 96 15.41 -0.29 -8.67
N ASN A 97 14.10 0.00 -8.65
CA ASN A 97 13.12 -0.57 -9.57
C ASN A 97 12.03 0.46 -9.93
N PRO A 98 12.27 1.31 -10.95
CA PRO A 98 11.35 2.38 -11.34
C PRO A 98 10.10 1.88 -12.09
N GLU A 99 10.00 0.57 -12.33
CA GLU A 99 8.90 -0.09 -13.02
C GLU A 99 8.07 -0.98 -12.09
N ASN A 100 8.34 -0.98 -10.77
CA ASN A 100 7.49 -1.71 -9.84
C ASN A 100 6.09 -1.05 -9.76
N PRO A 101 5.01 -1.75 -10.14
CA PRO A 101 3.68 -1.15 -10.20
C PRO A 101 3.13 -0.75 -8.82
N GLU A 102 3.47 -1.46 -7.75
CA GLU A 102 3.03 -1.10 -6.39
C GLU A 102 3.70 0.18 -5.89
N LEU A 103 4.98 0.39 -6.23
CA LEU A 103 5.69 1.63 -5.91
C LEU A 103 5.11 2.81 -6.70
N LEU A 104 4.77 2.60 -7.98
CA LEU A 104 4.13 3.62 -8.81
C LEU A 104 2.74 4.01 -8.27
N VAL A 105 1.93 3.04 -7.84
CA VAL A 105 0.65 3.32 -7.18
C VAL A 105 0.87 4.18 -5.94
N LEU A 106 1.87 3.84 -5.11
CA LEU A 106 2.16 4.61 -3.91
C LEU A 106 2.65 6.04 -4.21
N GLN A 107 3.45 6.21 -5.28
CA GLN A 107 3.86 7.53 -5.75
C GLN A 107 2.66 8.39 -6.16
N ALA A 108 1.69 7.80 -6.86
CA ALA A 108 0.47 8.48 -7.26
C ALA A 108 -0.41 8.83 -6.03
N MET A 109 -0.43 7.98 -5.00
CA MET A 109 -1.09 8.27 -3.72
C MET A 109 -0.42 9.44 -2.98
N ILE A 110 0.91 9.52 -2.95
CA ILE A 110 1.65 10.66 -2.38
C ILE A 110 1.26 11.96 -3.09
N ASN A 111 1.24 11.95 -4.43
CA ASN A 111 0.81 13.12 -5.20
C ASN A 111 -0.64 13.51 -4.86
N THR A 112 -1.52 12.52 -4.72
CA THR A 112 -2.92 12.73 -4.35
C THR A 112 -3.04 13.37 -2.97
N ALA A 113 -2.24 12.93 -1.99
CA ALA A 113 -2.20 13.54 -0.66
C ALA A 113 -1.73 15.00 -0.71
N TRP A 114 -0.71 15.31 -1.52
CA TRP A 114 -0.30 16.70 -1.76
C TRP A 114 -1.43 17.53 -2.39
N ILE A 115 -2.11 16.99 -3.41
CA ILE A 115 -3.24 17.67 -4.07
C ILE A 115 -4.36 17.95 -3.06
N VAL A 116 -4.78 16.94 -2.29
CA VAL A 116 -5.88 17.09 -1.32
C VAL A 116 -5.52 18.08 -0.21
N SER A 117 -4.24 18.12 0.21
CA SER A 117 -3.79 19.05 1.26
C SER A 117 -3.79 20.53 0.83
N ASP A 118 -3.55 20.81 -0.45
CA ASP A 118 -3.59 22.17 -1.01
C ASP A 118 -3.97 22.13 -2.51
N PRO A 119 -5.27 21.98 -2.85
CA PRO A 119 -5.70 21.75 -4.23
C PRO A 119 -5.34 22.90 -5.17
N MET A 120 -5.37 24.13 -4.66
CA MET A 120 -5.03 25.32 -5.43
C MET A 120 -3.55 25.37 -5.81
N THR A 121 -2.66 24.95 -4.90
CA THR A 121 -1.22 24.96 -5.15
C THR A 121 -0.77 23.75 -5.96
N ASN A 122 -1.35 22.59 -5.69
CA ASN A 122 -0.83 21.30 -6.15
C ASN A 122 -1.64 20.67 -7.28
N GLY A 123 -2.93 21.02 -7.42
CA GLY A 123 -3.82 20.42 -8.40
C GLY A 123 -3.29 20.49 -9.83
N MET A 124 -3.00 21.70 -10.34
CA MET A 124 -2.47 21.86 -11.70
C MET A 124 -1.07 21.23 -11.89
N LYS A 125 -0.26 21.20 -10.84
CA LYS A 125 1.12 20.70 -10.90
C LYS A 125 1.17 19.17 -10.94
N LEU A 126 0.30 18.51 -10.17
CA LEU A 126 0.43 17.08 -9.89
C LEU A 126 -0.66 16.22 -10.55
N SER A 127 -1.80 16.78 -10.96
CA SER A 127 -2.91 15.94 -11.44
C SER A 127 -2.57 15.17 -12.71
N ALA A 128 -2.02 15.85 -13.73
CA ALA A 128 -1.63 15.19 -14.97
C ALA A 128 -0.53 14.13 -14.75
N LYS A 129 0.48 14.47 -13.93
CA LYS A 129 1.55 13.54 -13.53
C LYS A 129 1.01 12.32 -12.78
N THR A 130 0.01 12.50 -11.93
CA THR A 130 -0.62 11.41 -11.17
C THR A 130 -1.33 10.43 -12.09
N ILE A 131 -2.08 10.94 -13.08
CA ILE A 131 -2.70 10.10 -14.12
C ILE A 131 -1.66 9.35 -14.95
N GLU A 132 -0.58 10.02 -15.35
CA GLU A 132 0.51 9.39 -16.09
C GLU A 132 1.14 8.22 -15.31
N ILE A 133 1.38 8.41 -14.01
CA ILE A 133 1.94 7.36 -13.14
C ILE A 133 0.98 6.15 -13.05
N TYR A 134 -0.32 6.38 -12.87
CA TYR A 134 -1.30 5.28 -12.87
C TYR A 134 -1.35 4.57 -14.21
N ASN A 135 -1.33 5.31 -15.32
CA ASN A 135 -1.29 4.72 -16.66
C ASN A 135 -0.01 3.90 -16.88
N LYS A 136 1.15 4.37 -16.39
CA LYS A 136 2.40 3.60 -16.40
C LYS A 136 2.26 2.31 -15.60
N ALA A 137 1.71 2.37 -14.39
CA ALA A 137 1.50 1.18 -13.56
C ALA A 137 0.58 0.16 -14.24
N LEU A 138 -0.50 0.62 -14.89
CA LEU A 138 -1.43 -0.23 -15.64
C LEU A 138 -0.86 -0.75 -16.95
N ALA A 139 0.06 -0.03 -17.60
CA ALA A 139 0.76 -0.54 -18.77
C ALA A 139 1.70 -1.71 -18.41
N ILE A 140 2.34 -1.64 -17.23
CA ILE A 140 3.24 -2.68 -16.72
C ILE A 140 2.45 -3.86 -16.15
N ALA A 141 1.41 -3.59 -15.38
CA ALA A 141 0.57 -4.58 -14.73
C ALA A 141 -0.93 -4.26 -14.96
N PRO A 142 -1.49 -4.64 -16.13
CA PRO A 142 -2.87 -4.32 -16.51
C PRO A 142 -3.94 -4.89 -15.57
N GLU A 143 -3.61 -5.96 -14.85
CA GLU A 143 -4.49 -6.61 -13.88
C GLU A 143 -4.22 -6.19 -12.43
N ASN A 144 -3.37 -5.19 -12.19
CA ASN A 144 -3.13 -4.70 -10.83
C ASN A 144 -4.40 -4.01 -10.29
N PRO A 145 -5.07 -4.59 -9.27
CA PRO A 145 -6.35 -4.06 -8.80
C PRO A 145 -6.19 -2.71 -8.09
N ARG A 146 -5.07 -2.48 -7.40
CA ARG A 146 -4.81 -1.22 -6.69
C ARG A 146 -4.53 -0.08 -7.66
N ALA A 147 -3.85 -0.36 -8.78
CA ALA A 147 -3.62 0.64 -9.81
C ALA A 147 -4.93 1.07 -10.46
N LEU A 148 -5.78 0.11 -10.82
CA LEU A 148 -7.08 0.40 -11.43
C LEU A 148 -7.99 1.16 -10.46
N PHE A 149 -8.14 0.64 -9.24
CA PHE A 149 -8.98 1.26 -8.21
C PHE A 149 -8.51 2.68 -7.86
N SER A 150 -7.24 2.86 -7.54
CA SER A 150 -6.73 4.16 -7.06
C SER A 150 -6.78 5.22 -8.16
N LYS A 151 -6.60 4.83 -9.44
CA LYS A 151 -6.83 5.71 -10.59
C LYS A 151 -8.29 6.16 -10.66
N ALA A 152 -9.23 5.21 -10.62
CA ALA A 152 -10.65 5.50 -10.70
C ALA A 152 -11.11 6.41 -9.54
N GLU A 153 -10.64 6.15 -8.32
CA GLU A 153 -10.94 6.98 -7.16
C GLU A 153 -10.38 8.41 -7.30
N PHE A 154 -9.14 8.55 -7.79
CA PHE A 154 -8.54 9.85 -8.08
C PHE A 154 -9.34 10.64 -9.13
N GLU A 155 -9.72 9.98 -10.23
CA GLU A 155 -10.51 10.58 -11.30
C GLU A 155 -11.93 10.96 -10.83
N ILE A 156 -12.55 10.19 -9.94
CA ILE A 156 -13.82 10.56 -9.28
C ILE A 156 -13.64 11.82 -8.44
N GLY A 157 -12.54 11.93 -7.68
CA GLY A 157 -12.22 13.14 -6.92
C GLY A 157 -12.16 14.38 -7.81
N GLY A 158 -11.44 14.29 -8.93
CA GLY A 158 -11.37 15.35 -9.92
C GLY A 158 -12.73 15.66 -10.57
N ALA A 159 -13.46 14.64 -11.00
CA ALA A 159 -14.78 14.81 -11.62
C ALA A 159 -15.77 15.50 -10.66
N ARG A 160 -15.80 15.10 -9.39
CA ARG A 160 -16.63 15.74 -8.36
C ARG A 160 -16.26 17.20 -8.14
N TYR A 161 -14.97 17.52 -8.16
CA TYR A 161 -14.49 18.89 -8.00
C TYR A 161 -14.99 19.82 -9.12
N PHE A 162 -15.07 19.32 -10.36
CA PHE A 162 -15.54 20.07 -11.53
C PHE A 162 -17.02 19.86 -11.89
N GLY A 163 -17.76 19.03 -11.14
CA GLY A 163 -19.16 18.72 -11.43
C GLY A 163 -19.39 17.80 -12.64
N ASN A 164 -18.38 17.03 -13.05
CA ASN A 164 -18.45 16.09 -14.17
C ASN A 164 -19.07 14.73 -13.77
N ASP A 165 -19.51 13.96 -14.78
CA ASP A 165 -20.04 12.61 -14.58
C ASP A 165 -18.98 11.65 -14.03
N THR A 166 -19.38 10.84 -13.05
CA THR A 166 -18.53 9.83 -12.40
C THR A 166 -18.80 8.41 -12.86
N LYS A 167 -19.85 8.17 -13.67
CA LYS A 167 -20.27 6.82 -14.09
C LYS A 167 -19.15 5.98 -14.73
N PRO A 168 -18.28 6.51 -15.62
CA PRO A 168 -17.22 5.70 -16.22
C PRO A 168 -16.26 5.13 -15.18
N MET A 169 -15.83 5.93 -14.20
CA MET A 169 -14.92 5.50 -13.14
C MET A 169 -15.60 4.55 -12.15
N CYS A 170 -16.92 4.65 -11.94
CA CYS A 170 -17.65 3.68 -11.15
C CYS A 170 -17.61 2.27 -11.76
N ALA A 171 -17.66 2.15 -13.10
CA ALA A 171 -17.47 0.86 -13.78
C ALA A 171 -16.04 0.31 -13.61
N GLU A 172 -15.04 1.18 -13.57
CA GLU A 172 -13.65 0.77 -13.29
C GLU A 172 -13.47 0.30 -11.83
N ILE A 173 -14.20 0.88 -10.86
CA ILE A 173 -14.22 0.38 -9.48
C ILE A 173 -14.80 -1.04 -9.43
N ASP A 174 -15.92 -1.28 -10.12
CA ASP A 174 -16.53 -2.62 -10.19
C ASP A 174 -15.53 -3.65 -10.75
N LYS A 175 -14.84 -3.30 -11.84
CA LYS A 175 -13.78 -4.13 -12.43
C LYS A 175 -12.59 -4.35 -11.49
N ALA A 176 -12.17 -3.31 -10.74
CA ALA A 176 -11.08 -3.45 -9.79
C ALA A 176 -11.43 -4.41 -8.64
N ILE A 177 -12.68 -4.43 -8.18
CA ILE A 177 -13.19 -5.39 -7.18
C ILE A 177 -13.08 -6.83 -7.69
N GLU A 178 -13.43 -7.08 -8.96
CA GLU A 178 -13.25 -8.40 -9.57
C GLU A 178 -11.77 -8.82 -9.63
N LEU A 179 -10.86 -7.88 -9.92
CA LEU A 179 -9.41 -8.13 -9.91
C LEU A 179 -8.90 -8.41 -8.50
N PHE A 180 -9.38 -7.69 -7.48
CA PHE A 180 -9.04 -7.96 -6.07
C PHE A 180 -9.42 -9.38 -5.65
N ALA A 181 -10.56 -9.89 -6.10
CA ALA A 181 -11.00 -11.26 -5.79
C ALA A 181 -10.06 -12.35 -6.36
N LYS A 182 -9.31 -12.02 -7.41
CA LYS A 182 -8.34 -12.92 -8.06
C LYS A 182 -6.91 -12.68 -7.58
N PHE A 183 -6.64 -11.52 -6.97
CA PHE A 183 -5.31 -11.11 -6.56
C PHE A 183 -4.78 -11.99 -5.42
N LYS A 184 -3.55 -12.49 -5.59
CA LYS A 184 -2.83 -13.25 -4.56
C LYS A 184 -1.51 -12.54 -4.27
N PRO A 185 -1.30 -12.04 -3.04
CA PRO A 185 -0.02 -11.48 -2.63
C PRO A 185 1.09 -12.54 -2.77
N GLU A 186 2.26 -12.15 -3.29
CA GLU A 186 3.39 -13.09 -3.46
C GLU A 186 3.95 -13.59 -2.13
N THR A 187 3.88 -12.75 -1.09
CA THR A 187 4.28 -13.11 0.27
C THR A 187 3.26 -12.56 1.28
N PRO A 188 3.26 -13.03 2.54
CA PRO A 188 2.36 -12.52 3.58
C PRO A 188 2.46 -11.01 3.85
N PHE A 189 3.57 -10.38 3.45
CA PHE A 189 3.79 -8.94 3.61
C PHE A 189 3.59 -8.15 2.31
N HIS A 190 3.33 -8.81 1.17
CA HIS A 190 2.96 -8.07 -0.03
C HIS A 190 1.63 -7.33 0.18
N PRO A 191 1.44 -6.18 -0.50
CA PRO A 191 0.25 -5.37 -0.34
C PRO A 191 -1.05 -6.16 -0.57
N SER A 192 -1.89 -6.20 0.46
CA SER A 192 -3.22 -6.85 0.44
C SER A 192 -4.37 -5.88 0.74
N TRP A 193 -4.07 -4.58 0.79
CA TRP A 193 -5.06 -3.52 1.00
C TRP A 193 -5.81 -3.17 -0.29
N GLY A 194 -6.90 -2.41 -0.13
CA GLY A 194 -7.61 -1.73 -1.22
C GLY A 194 -9.03 -2.23 -1.44
N LEU A 195 -9.29 -3.51 -1.22
CA LEU A 195 -10.62 -4.11 -1.44
C LEU A 195 -11.71 -3.42 -0.61
N ASP A 196 -11.49 -3.23 0.70
CA ASP A 196 -12.49 -2.59 1.57
C ASP A 196 -12.83 -1.17 1.12
N ARG A 197 -11.82 -0.42 0.67
CA ARG A 197 -12.00 0.93 0.13
C ARG A 197 -12.73 0.91 -1.21
N ALA A 198 -12.43 -0.05 -2.07
CA ALA A 198 -13.12 -0.23 -3.35
C ALA A 198 -14.60 -0.56 -3.15
N LEU A 199 -14.92 -1.45 -2.21
CA LEU A 199 -16.29 -1.77 -1.83
C LEU A 199 -17.04 -0.56 -1.26
N GLU A 200 -16.37 0.26 -0.45
CA GLU A 200 -16.98 1.50 0.05
C GLU A 200 -17.23 2.52 -1.08
N ALA A 201 -16.25 2.71 -1.97
CA ALA A 201 -16.40 3.58 -3.13
C ALA A 201 -17.53 3.10 -4.08
N GLN A 202 -17.71 1.79 -4.23
CA GLN A 202 -18.80 1.21 -5.01
C GLN A 202 -20.18 1.55 -4.40
N LYS A 203 -20.32 1.54 -3.07
CA LYS A 203 -21.57 1.97 -2.42
C LYS A 203 -21.90 3.42 -2.76
N GLU A 204 -20.89 4.30 -2.74
CA GLU A 204 -21.06 5.70 -3.13
C GLU A 204 -21.44 5.87 -4.61
N CYS A 205 -20.88 5.05 -5.51
CA CYS A 205 -21.28 4.98 -6.90
C CYS A 205 -22.75 4.56 -7.09
N ASN A 206 -23.22 3.60 -6.29
CA ASN A 206 -24.59 3.11 -6.36
C ASN A 206 -25.63 4.08 -5.80
N LYS A 207 -25.25 5.00 -4.90
CA LYS A 207 -26.14 6.06 -4.41
C LYS A 207 -26.49 7.11 -5.47
N LYS A 208 -25.71 7.19 -6.55
CA LYS A 208 -25.87 8.17 -7.65
C LYS A 208 -26.45 7.54 -8.94
N LYS A 209 -26.91 6.29 -8.89
CA LYS A 209 -27.59 5.61 -10.00
C LYS A 209 -29.03 6.09 -10.16
#